data_AF-A0A3A5AJ92-F1
#
_entry.id   AF-A0A3A5AJ92-F1
#
_cell.length_a   1.000
_cell.length_b   1.000
_cell.length_c   1.000
_cell.angle_alpha   90.00
_cell.angle_beta   90.00
_cell.angle_gamma   90.00
#
_symmetry.space_group_name_H-M   'P 1'
#
loop_
_entity.id
_entity.type
_entity.pdbx_description
1 polymer ?
#
loop_
_entity_poly.entity_id
_entity_poly.type
_entity_poly.pdbx_seq_one_letter_code
_entity_poly.pdbx_strand_id
1 'polypeptide(L)'
;MRRGNRELRATGNGTSQEESNTKKEFAADVKIRLTTNFSFQTGGGGEYQVPGSVRTVADLLSDIGGQIDFVFMDGARKDLRKDIELNLNGKAIWFYPEGLRTELKEDDFIDITLTPLGGG
;
A
#
# COMPACT_ATOMS: atom_id res chain seq x y z
N MET A 1 -39.87 -26.48 -60.30
CA MET A 1 -40.75 -25.44 -59.70
C MET A 1 -41.22 -26.00 -58.36
N ARG A 2 -41.10 -25.41 -57.16
CA ARG A 2 -40.93 -24.03 -56.70
C ARG A 2 -40.04 -23.98 -55.45
N ARG A 3 -39.39 -22.83 -55.26
CA ARG A 3 -38.64 -22.40 -54.07
C ARG A 3 -39.58 -22.00 -52.92
N GLY A 4 -39.06 -22.03 -51.71
CA GLY A 4 -39.57 -21.37 -50.49
C GLY A 4 -38.72 -21.85 -49.31
N ASN A 5 -37.56 -21.28 -48.97
CA ASN A 5 -37.23 -19.94 -48.44
C ASN A 5 -37.91 -19.56 -47.11
N ARG A 6 -37.11 -19.70 -46.03
CA ARG A 6 -36.89 -18.77 -44.91
C ARG A 6 -38.02 -18.52 -43.89
N GLU A 7 -37.72 -18.85 -42.63
CA GLU A 7 -37.95 -18.04 -41.40
C GLU A 7 -37.08 -18.65 -40.28
N LEU A 8 -35.89 -18.09 -40.00
CA LEU A 8 -35.61 -17.14 -38.90
C LEU A 8 -36.16 -17.60 -37.54
N ARG A 9 -35.32 -18.30 -36.75
CA ARG A 9 -35.40 -18.27 -35.29
C ARG A 9 -34.15 -17.60 -34.75
N ALA A 10 -34.31 -16.32 -34.43
CA ALA A 10 -33.43 -15.58 -33.54
C ALA A 10 -33.69 -16.08 -32.11
N THR A 11 -32.72 -16.77 -31.52
CA THR A 11 -32.64 -16.92 -30.06
C THR A 11 -31.87 -15.71 -29.53
N GLY A 12 -32.60 -14.66 -29.20
CA GLY A 12 -32.12 -13.53 -28.42
C GLY A 12 -32.61 -13.63 -26.98
N ASN A 13 -31.81 -13.01 -26.09
CA ASN A 13 -31.94 -12.86 -24.64
C ASN A 13 -31.42 -14.07 -23.83
N GLY A 14 -30.36 -13.97 -23.04
CA GLY A 14 -29.70 -12.79 -22.49
C GLY A 14 -29.59 -12.96 -20.97
N THR A 15 -28.46 -12.52 -20.41
CA THR A 15 -28.27 -12.07 -19.01
C THR A 15 -28.51 -13.12 -17.92
N SER A 16 -27.61 -13.45 -16.99
CA SER A 16 -26.34 -12.85 -16.58
C SER A 16 -25.57 -13.91 -15.80
N GLN A 17 -24.34 -14.19 -16.20
CA GLN A 17 -23.31 -14.66 -15.26
C GLN A 17 -22.19 -13.62 -15.31
N GLU A 18 -22.48 -12.45 -14.77
CA GLU A 18 -21.51 -11.37 -14.60
C GLU A 18 -21.79 -10.66 -13.27
N GLU A 19 -21.65 -11.42 -12.19
CA GLU A 19 -21.63 -10.91 -10.81
C GLU A 19 -20.76 -11.91 -10.03
N SER A 20 -19.64 -11.60 -9.41
CA SER A 20 -18.93 -10.36 -9.19
C SER A 20 -17.52 -10.81 -8.86
N ASN A 21 -16.66 -10.97 -9.88
CA ASN A 21 -15.24 -11.01 -9.58
C ASN A 21 -14.83 -9.57 -9.36
N THR A 22 -15.22 -9.04 -8.19
CA THR A 22 -14.74 -7.77 -7.66
C THR A 22 -13.26 -7.96 -7.44
N LYS A 23 -12.50 -7.85 -8.53
CA LYS A 23 -11.13 -7.39 -8.49
C LYS A 23 -11.24 -6.09 -7.71
N LYS A 24 -10.99 -6.16 -6.41
CA LYS A 24 -10.38 -5.03 -5.72
C LYS A 24 -9.30 -4.57 -6.70
N GLU A 25 -9.46 -3.38 -7.25
CA GLU A 25 -8.31 -2.59 -7.67
C GLU A 25 -7.42 -2.53 -6.43
N PHE A 26 -6.54 -3.52 -6.30
CA PHE A 26 -5.30 -3.33 -5.60
C PHE A 26 -4.69 -2.15 -6.35
N ALA A 27 -4.52 -1.04 -5.63
CA ALA A 27 -3.89 0.12 -6.22
C ALA A 27 -2.57 -0.34 -6.83
N ALA A 28 -2.21 0.21 -7.99
CA ALA A 28 -0.98 -0.18 -8.67
C ALA A 28 0.21 -0.19 -7.69
N ASP A 29 1.10 -1.17 -7.81
CA ASP A 29 2.31 -1.21 -6.99
C ASP A 29 3.08 0.10 -7.21
N VAL A 30 3.13 0.98 -6.20
CA VAL A 30 3.83 2.27 -6.31
C VAL A 30 5.28 2.10 -5.87
N LYS A 31 6.17 2.89 -6.48
CA LYS A 31 7.57 2.97 -6.03
C LYS A 31 7.74 4.19 -5.16
N ILE A 32 8.40 3.98 -4.03
CA ILE A 32 8.81 5.05 -3.12
C ILE A 32 10.32 4.98 -2.92
N ARG A 33 10.88 6.04 -2.35
CA ARG A 33 12.24 6.01 -1.80
C ARG A 33 12.15 5.81 -0.31
N LEU A 34 12.77 4.76 0.20
CA LEU A 34 12.81 4.42 1.63
C LEU A 34 14.24 4.61 2.15
N THR A 35 14.41 5.29 3.28
CA THR A 35 15.67 5.36 4.03
C THR A 35 15.42 4.93 5.46
N THR A 36 16.31 4.11 6.01
CA THR A 36 16.10 3.58 7.34
C THR A 36 17.40 3.11 8.01
N ASN A 37 17.51 3.28 9.32
CA ASN A 37 18.63 2.75 10.11
C ASN A 37 18.41 1.31 10.60
N PHE A 38 17.33 0.67 10.16
CA PHE A 38 17.03 -0.72 10.45
C PHE A 38 17.72 -1.65 9.44
N SER A 39 18.05 -2.87 9.88
CA SER A 39 18.58 -3.91 9.00
C SER A 39 17.47 -4.42 8.07
N PHE A 40 17.31 -3.76 6.92
CA PHE A 40 16.28 -4.06 5.92
C PHE A 40 16.88 -4.76 4.69
N GLN A 41 16.11 -5.63 4.03
CA GLN A 41 16.60 -6.50 2.95
C GLN A 41 17.14 -5.73 1.73
N THR A 42 16.66 -4.51 1.48
CA THR A 42 17.17 -3.66 0.38
C THR A 42 18.38 -2.79 0.77
N GLY A 43 18.97 -3.00 1.96
CA GLY A 43 19.98 -2.11 2.53
C GLY A 43 19.35 -0.86 3.15
N GLY A 44 20.13 -0.08 3.92
CA GLY A 44 19.66 1.09 4.70
C GLY A 44 19.07 2.26 3.90
N GLY A 45 18.87 2.11 2.59
CA GLY A 45 18.08 3.02 1.79
C GLY A 45 18.05 2.65 0.30
N GLY A 46 17.02 3.12 -0.41
CA GLY A 46 16.87 2.90 -1.85
C GLY A 46 15.42 3.01 -2.34
N GLU A 47 15.19 2.58 -3.58
CA GLU A 47 13.84 2.39 -4.11
C GLU A 47 13.18 1.18 -3.45
N TYR A 48 11.95 1.35 -3.01
CA TYR A 48 11.12 0.30 -2.43
C TYR A 48 9.84 0.15 -3.23
N GLN A 49 9.56 -1.08 -3.66
CA GLN A 49 8.31 -1.41 -4.34
C GLN A 49 7.23 -1.70 -3.29
N VAL A 50 6.26 -0.79 -3.19
CA VAL A 50 5.14 -0.91 -2.26
C VAL A 50 4.14 -1.92 -2.84
N PRO A 51 3.78 -2.99 -2.11
CA PRO A 51 2.75 -3.93 -2.55
C PRO A 51 1.40 -3.24 -2.71
N GLY A 52 0.60 -3.58 -3.72
CA GLY A 52 -0.71 -2.95 -3.98
C GLY A 52 -1.77 -3.13 -2.87
N SER A 53 -1.49 -3.93 -1.84
CA SER A 53 -2.26 -4.02 -0.60
C SER A 53 -1.95 -2.91 0.41
N VAL A 54 -0.79 -2.27 0.30
CA VAL A 54 -0.31 -1.19 1.16
C VAL A 54 -0.73 0.14 0.55
N ARG A 55 -1.55 0.91 1.28
CA ARG A 55 -2.10 2.18 0.79
C ARG A 55 -1.63 3.38 1.59
N THR A 56 -1.48 3.20 2.90
CA THR A 56 -1.13 4.28 3.83
C THR A 56 0.25 4.09 4.43
N VAL A 57 0.78 5.14 5.04
CA VAL A 57 2.02 5.06 5.83
C VAL A 57 1.91 4.00 6.93
N ALA A 58 0.76 3.87 7.61
CA ALA A 58 0.53 2.83 8.62
C ALA A 58 0.63 1.40 8.05
N ASP A 59 0.09 1.19 6.85
CA ASP A 59 0.16 -0.11 6.17
C ASP A 59 1.62 -0.44 5.83
N LEU A 60 2.38 0.56 5.37
CA LEU A 60 3.80 0.40 5.04
C LEU A 60 4.64 0.06 6.29
N LEU A 61 4.39 0.73 7.41
CA LEU A 61 5.05 0.41 8.67
C LEU A 61 4.74 -1.00 9.14
N SER A 62 3.50 -1.46 8.94
CA SER A 62 3.10 -2.83 9.28
C SER A 62 3.77 -3.86 8.38
N ASP A 63 3.85 -3.57 7.08
CA ASP A 63 4.50 -4.42 6.07
C ASP A 63 6.00 -4.55 6.32
N ILE A 64 6.72 -3.43 6.43
CA ILE A 64 8.15 -3.41 6.76
C ILE A 64 8.38 -4.09 8.11
N GLY A 65 7.56 -3.79 9.12
CA GLY A 65 7.65 -4.39 10.45
C GLY A 65 7.55 -5.91 10.42
N GLY A 66 6.65 -6.46 9.61
CA GLY A 66 6.55 -7.91 9.40
C GLY A 66 7.78 -8.53 8.74
N GLN A 67 8.48 -7.79 7.88
CA GLN A 67 9.69 -8.27 7.20
C GLN A 67 10.93 -8.31 8.11
N ILE A 68 11.01 -7.40 9.10
CA ILE A 68 12.16 -7.29 10.02
C ILE A 68 11.83 -7.72 11.46
N ASP A 69 10.65 -8.31 11.68
CA ASP A 69 10.14 -8.68 13.01
C ASP A 69 10.21 -7.52 14.03
N PHE A 70 9.78 -6.34 13.60
CA PHE A 70 9.78 -5.12 14.41
C PHE A 70 8.41 -4.45 14.43
N VAL A 71 8.03 -3.96 15.60
CA VAL A 71 6.76 -3.25 15.80
C VAL A 71 7.01 -1.75 15.80
N PHE A 72 6.56 -1.02 14.77
CA PHE A 72 6.72 0.44 14.66
C PHE A 72 5.61 1.26 15.34
N MET A 73 4.42 0.68 15.50
CA MET A 73 3.25 1.35 16.04
C MET A 73 2.84 0.70 17.36
N ASP A 74 2.28 1.46 18.29
CA ASP A 74 1.69 0.87 19.48
C ASP A 74 0.43 0.06 19.09
N GLY A 75 0.32 -1.17 19.60
CA GLY A 75 -0.76 -2.09 19.20
C GLY A 75 -2.16 -1.65 19.67
N ALA A 76 -2.24 -0.66 20.57
CA ALA A 76 -3.48 -0.23 21.20
C ALA A 76 -4.08 1.05 20.59
N ARG A 77 -3.25 1.96 20.07
CA ARG A 77 -3.70 3.29 19.60
C ARG A 77 -3.46 3.51 18.11
N LYS A 78 -2.75 2.59 17.44
CA LYS A 78 -2.26 2.79 16.06
C LYS A 78 -1.41 4.07 15.96
N ASP A 79 -0.77 4.46 17.05
CA ASP A 79 0.14 5.60 17.08
C ASP A 79 1.56 5.13 16.78
N LEU A 80 2.36 6.02 16.19
CA LEU A 80 3.79 5.77 16.02
C LEU A 80 4.44 5.62 17.40
N ARG A 81 5.30 4.61 17.58
CA ARG A 81 6.08 4.51 18.81
C ARG A 81 6.93 5.76 19.00
N LYS A 82 7.10 6.18 20.25
CA LYS A 82 7.78 7.42 20.63
C LYS A 82 9.28 7.44 20.33
N ASP A 83 9.89 6.27 20.20
CA ASP A 83 11.29 6.09 19.83
C ASP A 83 11.51 6.04 18.32
N ILE A 84 10.44 6.17 17.51
CA ILE A 84 10.50 6.20 16.06
C ILE A 84 10.30 7.61 15.54
N GLU A 85 11.24 8.08 14.75
CA GLU A 85 11.09 9.25 13.90
C GLU A 85 10.65 8.81 12.50
N LEU A 86 9.62 9.46 11.99
CA LEU A 86 9.06 9.18 10.67
C LEU A 86 8.84 10.48 9.91
N ASN A 87 9.55 10.61 8.79
CA ASN A 87 9.42 11.72 7.86
C ASN A 87 8.84 11.24 6.53
N LEU A 88 7.85 11.97 6.02
CA LEU A 88 7.32 11.86 4.66
C LEU A 88 7.72 13.14 3.90
N ASN A 89 8.41 12.99 2.77
CA ASN A 89 8.87 14.08 1.91
C ASN A 89 9.61 15.20 2.68
N GLY A 90 10.47 14.79 3.63
CA GLY A 90 11.28 15.69 4.45
C GLY A 90 10.49 16.41 5.56
N LYS A 91 9.26 15.99 5.86
CA LYS A 91 8.44 16.54 6.94
C LYS A 91 8.00 15.44 7.89
N ALA A 92 8.07 15.70 9.19
CA ALA A 92 7.62 14.73 10.18
C ALA A 92 6.12 14.44 10.03
N ILE A 93 5.75 13.17 10.19
CA ILE A 93 4.41 12.68 9.86
C ILE A 93 3.31 13.34 10.69
N TRP A 94 3.59 13.78 11.92
CA TRP A 94 2.64 14.47 12.78
C TRP A 94 2.24 15.86 12.28
N PHE A 95 2.95 16.42 11.30
CA PHE A 95 2.53 17.66 10.61
C PHE A 95 1.51 17.42 9.50
N TYR A 96 1.30 16.17 9.08
CA TYR A 96 0.27 15.82 8.12
C TYR A 96 -1.08 15.68 8.84
N PRO A 97 -2.18 16.30 8.35
CA PRO A 97 -3.49 16.21 8.98
C PRO A 97 -3.97 14.77 9.19
N GLU A 98 -3.66 13.89 8.24
CA GLU A 98 -4.01 12.47 8.27
C GLU A 98 -2.99 11.61 9.03
N GLY A 99 -1.82 12.17 9.38
CA GLY A 99 -0.75 11.45 10.07
C GLY A 99 -0.40 10.13 9.38
N LEU A 100 -0.40 9.03 10.14
CA LEU A 100 -0.13 7.69 9.63
C LEU A 100 -1.16 7.18 8.59
N ARG A 101 -2.32 7.80 8.49
CA ARG A 101 -3.34 7.48 7.46
C ARG A 101 -3.07 8.16 6.13
N THR A 102 -2.02 8.99 6.04
CA THR A 102 -1.61 9.61 4.78
C THR A 102 -1.38 8.53 3.73
N GLU A 103 -2.04 8.67 2.58
CA GLU A 103 -1.88 7.77 1.44
C GLU A 103 -0.50 7.93 0.81
N LEU A 104 0.12 6.81 0.48
CA LEU A 104 1.40 6.76 -0.23
C LEU A 104 1.19 7.01 -1.72
N LYS A 105 2.13 7.75 -2.30
CA LYS A 105 2.14 8.09 -3.72
C LYS A 105 3.46 7.66 -4.34
N GLU A 106 3.42 7.52 -5.65
CA GLU A 106 4.64 7.32 -6.44
C GLU A 106 5.64 8.46 -6.16
N ASP A 107 6.91 8.08 -6.04
CA ASP A 107 8.06 8.95 -5.76
C ASP A 107 8.11 9.59 -4.35
N ASP A 108 7.17 9.23 -3.46
CA ASP A 108 7.23 9.65 -2.06
C ASP A 108 8.57 9.22 -1.43
N PHE A 109 9.11 10.08 -0.57
CA PHE A 109 10.29 9.80 0.23
C PHE A 109 9.90 9.53 1.68
N ILE A 110 10.18 8.33 2.16
CA ILE A 110 9.95 7.88 3.52
C ILE A 110 11.30 7.69 4.21
N ASP A 111 11.47 8.35 5.35
CA ASP A 111 12.64 8.19 6.22
C ASP A 111 12.17 7.73 7.61
N ILE A 112 12.64 6.56 8.03
CA ILE A 112 12.25 5.87 9.26
C ILE A 112 13.49 5.60 10.10
N THR A 113 13.58 6.26 11.25
CA THR A 113 14.74 6.16 12.12
C THR A 113 14.32 5.75 13.53
N LEU A 114 14.96 4.71 14.07
CA LEU A 114 14.94 4.43 15.51
C LEU A 114 15.87 5.43 16.20
N THR A 115 15.31 6.29 17.05
CA THR A 115 16.10 7.18 17.89
C THR A 115 16.78 6.36 18.97
N PRO A 116 18.12 6.29 19.03
CA PRO A 116 18.78 5.62 20.13
C PRO A 116 18.43 6.35 21.42
N LEU A 117 17.75 5.65 22.33
CA LEU A 117 17.59 6.09 23.72
C LEU A 117 19.01 6.05 24.32
N GLY A 118 19.66 7.21 24.36
CA GLY A 118 21.11 7.34 24.52
C GLY A 118 21.70 6.51 25.66
N GLY A 119 22.85 5.88 25.38
CA GLY A 119 23.83 5.53 26.39
C GLY A 119 24.64 6.78 26.73
N GLY A 120 24.46 7.28 27.95
CA GLY A 120 25.39 8.19 28.61
C GLY A 120 26.35 7.41 29.51
#